data_AF-A0A2E1N847-F1
#
_entry.id   AF-A0A2E1N847-F1
#
_cell.length_a   1.000
_cell.length_b   1.000
_cell.length_c   1.000
_cell.angle_alpha   90.00
_cell.angle_beta   90.00
_cell.angle_gamma   90.00
#
_symmetry.space_group_name_H-M   'P 1'
#
loop_
_entity.id
_entity.type
_entity.pdbx_description
1 polymer ?
#
loop_
_entity_poly.entity_id
_entity_poly.type
_entity_poly.pdbx_seq_one_letter_code
_entity_poly.pdbx_strand_id
1 'polypeptide(L)'
;GPYWDGGIIDYHFSLEHHTESGLILYPHFLDRLTPGWFDKRLPWRTRRTPALDNLVLICPSEEFLSGLPFGKIPDRKDFQTLSPTERLRYWQTCVCESERLAAAFFELIHSDNPLSGAVITP
;
A
#
# COMPACT_ATOMS: atom_id res chain seq x y z
N GLY A 1 18.11 -2.43 9.78
CA GLY A 1 18.05 -3.26 8.56
C GLY A 1 18.44 -2.41 7.35
N PRO A 2 18.72 -3.03 6.19
CA PRO A 2 18.90 -2.30 4.93
C PRO A 2 17.58 -1.66 4.50
N TYR A 3 17.60 -0.39 4.06
CA TYR A 3 16.46 0.32 3.48
C TYR A 3 16.58 0.30 1.96
N TRP A 4 15.51 -0.04 1.26
CA TRP A 4 15.47 -0.11 -0.21
C TRP A 4 14.50 0.94 -0.77
N ASP A 5 14.98 1.77 -1.70
CA ASP A 5 14.16 2.78 -2.39
C ASP A 5 13.45 2.17 -3.60
N GLY A 6 12.12 2.13 -3.57
CA GLY A 6 11.27 1.58 -4.63
C GLY A 6 11.23 2.41 -5.92
N GLY A 7 11.84 3.60 -5.94
CA GLY A 7 11.79 4.49 -7.10
C GLY A 7 12.68 4.10 -8.29
N ILE A 8 13.68 3.23 -8.10
CA ILE A 8 14.73 2.96 -9.12
C ILE A 8 14.60 1.59 -9.80
N ILE A 9 13.97 0.60 -9.18
CA ILE A 9 14.07 -0.81 -9.63
C ILE A 9 12.68 -1.43 -9.90
N ASP A 10 11.71 -1.21 -9.02
CA ASP A 10 10.32 -1.67 -9.14
C ASP A 10 9.48 -1.05 -8.01
N TYR A 11 8.27 -0.57 -8.29
CA TYR A 11 7.37 -0.05 -7.25
C TYR A 11 6.80 -1.16 -6.36
N HIS A 12 6.76 -2.40 -6.87
CA HIS A 12 6.49 -3.60 -6.07
C HIS A 12 7.66 -4.56 -6.23
N PHE A 13 8.62 -4.49 -5.31
CA PHE A 13 9.84 -5.29 -5.34
C PHE A 13 9.56 -6.77 -5.65
N SER A 14 10.39 -7.36 -6.53
CA SER A 14 10.47 -8.82 -6.63
C SER A 14 11.19 -9.35 -5.40
N LEU A 15 10.41 -9.81 -4.42
CA LEU A 15 10.92 -10.31 -3.15
C LEU A 15 11.34 -11.79 -3.22
N GLU A 16 11.19 -12.44 -4.38
CA GLU A 16 11.50 -13.87 -4.61
C GLU A 16 12.98 -14.23 -4.35
N HIS A 17 13.87 -13.23 -4.37
CA HIS A 17 15.30 -13.42 -4.14
C HIS A 17 15.74 -13.12 -2.71
N HIS A 18 14.82 -12.81 -1.79
CA HIS A 18 15.14 -12.72 -0.37
C HIS A 18 15.30 -14.13 0.22
N THR A 19 16.55 -14.53 0.37
CA THR A 19 16.97 -15.83 0.92
C THR A 19 17.27 -15.78 2.41
N GLU A 20 17.06 -14.63 3.06
CA GLU A 20 17.30 -14.46 4.49
C GLU A 20 16.14 -15.05 5.31
N SER A 21 16.50 -15.76 6.39
CA SER A 21 15.53 -16.28 7.35
C SER A 21 14.88 -15.14 8.13
N GLY A 22 13.55 -15.06 8.13
CA GLY A 22 12.80 -14.05 8.89
C GLY A 22 11.55 -13.58 8.16
N LEU A 23 10.84 -12.63 8.78
CA LEU A 23 9.67 -11.99 8.19
C LEU A 23 10.07 -10.76 7.35
N ILE A 24 9.41 -10.58 6.21
CA ILE A 24 9.47 -9.37 5.38
C ILE A 24 8.29 -8.49 5.79
N LEU A 25 8.56 -7.36 6.45
CA LEU A 25 7.54 -6.35 6.72
C LEU A 25 7.44 -5.41 5.52
N TYR A 26 6.26 -5.33 4.89
CA TYR A 26 6.05 -4.47 3.74
C TYR A 26 4.85 -3.54 3.95
N PRO A 27 5.08 -2.28 4.36
CA PRO A 27 4.05 -1.25 4.32
C PRO A 27 3.73 -0.87 2.87
N HIS A 28 2.46 -0.91 2.50
CA HIS A 28 1.99 -0.63 1.15
C HIS A 28 0.65 0.12 1.16
N PHE A 29 0.29 0.75 0.05
CA PHE A 29 -0.96 1.54 -0.05
C PHE A 29 -2.15 0.73 -0.59
N LEU A 30 -1.93 -0.54 -0.98
CA LEU A 30 -2.93 -1.50 -1.41
C LEU A 30 -2.62 -2.89 -0.83
N ASP A 31 -3.59 -3.78 -0.90
CA ASP A 31 -3.47 -5.20 -0.51
C ASP A 31 -2.87 -6.08 -1.63
N ARG A 32 -2.54 -5.48 -2.78
CA ARG A 32 -2.12 -6.18 -3.98
C ARG A 32 -0.76 -5.72 -4.46
N LEU A 33 0.15 -6.68 -4.55
CA LEU A 33 1.45 -6.50 -5.17
C LEU A 33 1.38 -6.87 -6.67
N THR A 34 2.03 -6.06 -7.50
CA THR A 34 2.17 -6.31 -8.95
C THR A 34 3.67 -6.32 -9.28
N PRO A 35 4.34 -7.47 -9.27
CA PRO A 35 5.76 -7.56 -9.60
C PRO A 35 6.04 -7.04 -11.01
N GLY A 36 7.17 -6.35 -11.18
CA GLY A 36 7.55 -5.74 -12.46
C GLY A 36 6.69 -4.53 -12.84
N TRP A 37 6.13 -3.82 -11.86
CA TRP A 37 5.28 -2.66 -12.10
C TRP A 37 6.14 -1.44 -12.44
N PHE A 38 6.33 -1.24 -13.74
CA PHE A 38 6.75 0.03 -14.33
C PHE A 38 5.53 0.94 -14.54
N ASP A 39 5.75 2.23 -14.80
CA ASP A 39 4.71 3.27 -15.03
C ASP A 39 3.66 2.96 -16.15
N LYS A 40 3.79 1.81 -16.83
CA LYS A 40 2.84 1.28 -17.81
C LYS A 40 1.93 0.21 -17.21
N ARG A 41 0.63 0.35 -17.42
CA ARG A 41 -0.37 -0.67 -17.08
C ARG A 41 -0.23 -1.87 -18.03
N LEU A 42 0.31 -2.98 -17.53
CA LEU A 42 0.45 -4.24 -18.26
C LEU A 42 -0.42 -5.30 -17.55
N PRO A 43 -1.71 -5.47 -17.91
CA PRO A 43 -2.65 -6.30 -17.16
C PRO A 43 -2.26 -7.79 -17.09
N TRP A 44 -1.38 -8.27 -17.95
CA TRP A 44 -0.81 -9.63 -17.88
C TRP A 44 0.32 -9.78 -16.85
N ARG A 45 0.95 -8.68 -16.40
CA ARG A 45 1.83 -8.62 -15.22
C ARG A 45 1.05 -8.53 -13.92
N THR A 46 -0.26 -8.30 -14.07
CA THR A 46 -1.41 -8.63 -13.23
C THR A 46 -1.41 -9.92 -12.40
N ARG A 47 -0.33 -10.70 -12.38
CA ARG A 47 -0.30 -11.97 -11.66
C ARG A 47 -0.16 -11.67 -10.18
N ARG A 48 -0.93 -12.38 -9.35
CA ARG A 48 -0.60 -12.48 -7.93
C ARG A 48 0.87 -12.90 -7.87
N THR A 49 1.70 -12.09 -7.22
CA THR A 49 3.01 -12.55 -6.76
C THR A 49 2.77 -13.90 -6.07
N PRO A 50 3.61 -14.93 -6.28
CA PRO A 50 3.55 -16.11 -5.43
C PRO A 50 3.48 -15.64 -3.97
N ALA A 51 2.57 -16.24 -3.19
CA ALA A 51 2.46 -15.93 -1.77
C ALA A 51 3.85 -16.13 -1.18
N LEU A 52 4.41 -15.06 -0.63
CA LEU A 52 5.66 -15.15 0.10
C LEU A 52 5.27 -15.57 1.50
N ASP A 53 5.60 -16.80 1.86
CA ASP A 53 5.21 -17.41 3.13
C ASP A 53 5.69 -16.61 4.36
N ASN A 54 6.65 -15.70 4.17
CA ASN A 54 7.22 -14.86 5.20
C ASN A 54 6.87 -13.36 5.07
N LEU A 55 5.91 -12.98 4.21
CA LEU A 55 5.50 -11.58 4.03
C LEU A 55 4.41 -11.16 5.03
N VAL A 56 4.66 -10.05 5.71
CA VAL A 56 3.66 -9.30 6.47
C VAL A 56 3.38 -8.00 5.73
N LEU A 57 2.22 -7.93 5.06
CA LEU A 57 1.76 -6.74 4.33
C LEU A 57 0.93 -5.86 5.26
N ILE A 58 1.29 -4.58 5.40
CA ILE A 58 0.49 -3.58 6.11
C ILE A 58 -0.05 -2.60 5.08
N CYS A 59 -1.37 -2.44 4.98
CA CYS A 59 -1.99 -1.49 4.07
C CYS A 59 -3.31 -0.93 4.64
N PRO A 60 -3.82 0.19 4.09
CA PRO A 60 -5.14 0.70 4.45
C PRO A 60 -6.24 -0.32 4.12
N SER A 61 -7.28 -0.38 4.96
CA SER A 61 -8.45 -1.22 4.68
C SER A 61 -9.28 -0.66 3.52
N GLU A 62 -10.08 -1.53 2.89
CA GLU A 62 -11.05 -1.11 1.86
C GLU A 62 -12.06 -0.08 2.42
N GLU A 63 -12.49 -0.26 3.68
CA GLU A 63 -13.37 0.69 4.37
C GLU A 63 -12.73 2.09 4.43
N PHE A 64 -11.46 2.18 4.82
CA PHE A 64 -10.73 3.45 4.83
C PHE A 64 -10.66 4.06 3.42
N LEU A 65 -10.29 3.28 2.41
CA LEU A 65 -10.17 3.75 1.03
C LEU A 65 -11.52 4.24 0.48
N SER A 66 -12.61 3.53 0.77
CA SER A 66 -13.96 3.91 0.35
C SER A 66 -14.46 5.20 1.00
N GLY A 67 -13.93 5.54 2.18
CA GLY A 67 -14.22 6.78 2.90
C GLY A 67 -13.49 8.01 2.36
N LEU A 68 -12.46 7.84 1.52
CA LEU A 68 -11.76 8.96 0.89
C LEU A 68 -12.63 9.61 -0.21
N PRO A 69 -12.38 10.89 -0.57
CA PRO A 69 -13.03 11.48 -1.73
C PRO A 69 -12.78 10.63 -2.99
N PHE A 70 -13.83 10.43 -3.79
CA PHE A 70 -13.81 9.53 -4.96
C PHE A 70 -13.50 8.05 -4.66
N GLY A 71 -13.50 7.64 -3.37
CA GLY A 71 -13.31 6.25 -2.94
C GLY A 71 -11.94 5.68 -3.26
N LYS A 72 -10.91 6.53 -3.42
CA LYS A 72 -9.55 6.12 -3.75
C LYS A 72 -8.51 7.11 -3.24
N ILE A 73 -7.24 6.69 -3.31
CA ILE A 73 -6.09 7.59 -3.15
C ILE A 73 -5.94 8.46 -4.43
N PRO A 74 -5.56 9.75 -4.32
CA PRO A 74 -5.31 10.60 -5.48
C PRO A 74 -4.31 9.95 -6.45
N ASP A 75 -4.60 10.01 -7.75
CA ASP A 75 -3.75 9.46 -8.80
C ASP A 75 -3.66 10.38 -10.03
N ARG A 76 -2.77 10.05 -10.97
CA ARG A 76 -2.49 10.89 -12.15
C ARG A 76 -3.70 11.16 -13.06
N LYS A 77 -4.74 10.32 -13.04
CA LYS A 77 -5.96 10.53 -13.84
C LYS A 77 -6.73 11.76 -13.38
N ASP A 78 -6.56 12.15 -12.11
CA ASP A 78 -7.28 13.28 -11.55
C ASP A 78 -6.87 14.60 -12.24
N PHE A 79 -5.68 14.67 -12.85
CA PHE A 79 -5.27 15.81 -13.68
C PHE A 79 -6.09 15.99 -14.96
N GLN A 80 -6.77 14.94 -15.41
CA GLN A 80 -7.60 14.96 -16.62
C GLN A 80 -9.02 15.44 -16.34
N THR A 81 -9.48 15.31 -15.09
CA THR A 81 -10.89 15.49 -14.70
C THR A 81 -11.12 16.61 -13.70
N LEU A 82 -10.11 17.00 -12.92
CA LEU A 82 -10.23 17.99 -11.86
C LEU A 82 -9.36 19.22 -12.10
N SER A 83 -9.90 20.39 -11.78
CA SER A 83 -9.16 21.65 -11.79
C SER A 83 -8.03 21.64 -10.74
N PRO A 84 -7.01 22.51 -10.88
CA PRO A 84 -5.93 22.59 -9.90
C PRO A 84 -6.40 22.80 -8.46
N THR A 85 -7.43 23.63 -8.24
CA THR A 85 -7.97 23.92 -6.91
C THR A 85 -8.72 22.73 -6.32
N GLU A 86 -9.47 21.98 -7.14
CA GLU A 86 -10.13 20.75 -6.71
C GLU A 86 -9.12 19.66 -6.34
N ARG A 87 -8.06 19.49 -7.16
CA ARG A 87 -6.98 18.53 -6.87
C ARG A 87 -6.26 18.86 -5.58
N LEU A 88 -5.98 20.14 -5.32
CA LEU A 88 -5.33 20.56 -4.09
C LEU A 88 -6.18 20.23 -2.86
N ARG A 89 -7.49 20.56 -2.91
CA ARG A 89 -8.42 20.25 -1.83
C ARG A 89 -8.56 18.74 -1.59
N TYR A 90 -8.68 17.98 -2.68
CA TYR A 90 -8.76 16.51 -2.63
C TYR A 90 -7.50 15.92 -1.99
N TRP A 91 -6.32 16.30 -2.47
CA TRP A 91 -5.05 15.85 -1.92
C TRP A 91 -4.89 16.20 -0.44
N GLN A 92 -5.19 17.43 -0.04
CA GLN A 92 -5.14 17.86 1.36
C GLN A 92 -6.07 17.01 2.24
N THR A 93 -7.28 16.71 1.77
CA THR A 93 -8.23 15.86 2.50
C THR A 93 -7.64 14.47 2.73
N CYS A 94 -7.09 13.84 1.70
CA CYS A 94 -6.47 12.52 1.83
C CYS A 94 -5.24 12.52 2.74
N VAL A 95 -4.43 13.58 2.71
CA VAL A 95 -3.29 13.73 3.64
C VAL A 95 -3.79 13.83 5.08
N CYS A 96 -4.81 14.64 5.36
CA CYS A 96 -5.39 14.72 6.70
C CYS A 96 -5.96 13.37 7.17
N GLU A 97 -6.70 12.65 6.31
CA GLU A 97 -7.22 11.33 6.67
C GLU A 97 -6.12 10.30 6.95
N SER A 98 -4.90 10.48 6.40
CA SER A 98 -3.77 9.58 6.70
C SER A 98 -3.34 9.62 8.17
N GLU A 99 -3.64 10.69 8.92
CA GLU A 99 -3.40 10.75 10.36
C GLU A 99 -4.18 9.67 11.12
N ARG A 100 -5.39 9.30 10.64
CA ARG A 100 -6.17 8.21 11.23
C ARG A 100 -5.49 6.85 11.04
N LEU A 101 -4.78 6.65 9.93
CA LEU A 101 -3.99 5.43 9.72
C LEU A 101 -2.81 5.36 10.69
N ALA A 102 -2.12 6.49 10.91
CA ALA A 102 -1.03 6.55 11.87
C ALA A 102 -1.51 6.26 13.29
N ALA A 103 -2.63 6.86 13.71
CA ALA A 103 -3.26 6.58 15.00
C ALA A 103 -3.69 5.12 15.12
N ALA A 104 -4.39 4.57 14.12
CA ALA A 104 -4.83 3.17 14.14
C ALA A 104 -3.65 2.19 14.21
N PHE A 105 -2.55 2.46 13.48
CA PHE A 105 -1.35 1.64 13.54
C PHE A 105 -0.67 1.74 14.91
N PHE A 106 -0.56 2.94 15.48
CA PHE A 106 0.00 3.16 16.81
C PHE A 106 -0.78 2.37 17.87
N GLU A 107 -2.11 2.45 17.87
CA GLU A 107 -2.97 1.70 18.79
C GLU A 107 -2.82 0.19 18.61
N LEU A 108 -2.79 -0.29 17.36
CA LEU A 108 -2.66 -1.72 17.06
C LEU A 108 -1.37 -2.30 17.66
N ILE A 109 -0.22 -1.66 17.42
CA ILE A 109 1.08 -2.19 17.86
C ILE A 109 1.32 -2.07 19.38
N HIS A 110 0.60 -1.17 20.07
CA HIS A 110 0.66 -1.02 21.52
C HIS A 110 -0.46 -1.77 22.26
N SER A 111 -1.37 -2.42 21.53
CA SER A 111 -2.41 -3.27 22.12
C SER A 111 -1.86 -4.62 22.58
N ASP A 112 -2.62 -5.32 23.44
CA ASP A 112 -2.28 -6.67 23.90
C ASP A 112 -2.22 -7.71 22.76
N ASN A 113 -2.84 -7.41 21.62
CA ASN A 113 -2.83 -8.27 20.43
C ASN A 113 -2.51 -7.47 19.15
N PRO A 114 -1.22 -7.31 18.80
CA PRO A 114 -0.79 -6.57 17.61
C PRO A 114 -1.12 -7.26 16.29
N LEU A 115 -1.66 -8.49 16.33
CA LEU A 115 -2.15 -9.21 15.15
C LEU A 115 -3.68 -9.18 15.02
N SER A 116 -4.37 -8.39 15.85
CA SER A 116 -5.81 -8.22 15.77
C SER A 116 -6.22 -7.74 14.36
N GLY A 117 -7.13 -8.49 13.72
CA GLY A 117 -7.60 -8.19 12.36
C GLY A 117 -6.67 -8.63 11.22
N ALA A 118 -5.54 -9.29 11.51
CA ALA A 118 -4.68 -9.83 10.46
C ALA A 118 -5.36 -10.96 9.68
N VAL A 119 -5.19 -10.95 8.35
CA VAL A 119 -5.68 -12.01 7.46
C VAL A 119 -4.53 -12.90 7.05
N ILE A 120 -4.65 -14.20 7.27
CA ILE A 120 -3.68 -15.20 6.81
C ILE A 120 -4.14 -15.69 5.45
N THR A 121 -3.42 -15.33 4.40
CA THR A 121 -3.67 -15.84 3.05
C THR A 121 -2.97 -17.18 2.86
N PRO A 122 -3.69 -18.24 2.41
CA PRO A 122 -3.11 -19.55 2.10
C PRO A 122 -2.29 -19.54 0.81
#